data_AF-A0A1S2MGN2-F1
#
_entry.id   AF-A0A1S2MGN2-F1
#
_cell.length_a   1.000
_cell.length_b   1.000
_cell.length_c   1.000
_cell.angle_alpha   90.00
_cell.angle_beta   90.00
_cell.angle_gamma   90.00
#
_symmetry.space_group_name_H-M   'P 1'
#
loop_
_entity.id
_entity.type
_entity.pdbx_description
1 polymer ?
#
loop_
_entity_poly.entity_id
_entity_poly.type
_entity_poly.pdbx_seq_one_letter_code
_entity_poly.pdbx_strand_id
1 'polypeptide(L)'
;MNNEKDSLFNRKRNSNYENTMMDSSERYSVLPTHSLRVKGTIHSKAVAIKKIGIYDSISDVLDAALEKLTEDFSNDNKQEIRKQETEENEQKLRRVKNKK
;
A
#
# COMPACT_ATOMS: atom_id res chain seq x y z
N MET A 1 37.90 -11.35 -42.85
CA MET A 1 37.06 -12.01 -41.83
C MET A 1 37.37 -11.35 -40.51
N ASN A 2 36.41 -10.64 -39.91
CA ASN A 2 36.41 -10.29 -38.48
C ASN A 2 34.94 -10.10 -38.10
N ASN A 3 34.30 -11.22 -37.72
CA ASN A 3 32.97 -11.23 -37.12
C ASN A 3 33.15 -10.90 -35.64
N GLU A 4 33.15 -9.61 -35.30
CA GLU A 4 32.94 -9.20 -33.92
C GLU A 4 31.51 -9.56 -33.55
N LYS A 5 31.38 -10.68 -32.84
CA LYS A 5 30.12 -11.13 -32.27
C LYS A 5 29.73 -10.11 -31.22
N ASP A 6 28.85 -9.18 -31.60
CA ASP A 6 28.08 -8.38 -30.64
C ASP A 6 27.35 -9.34 -29.70
N SER A 7 27.98 -9.58 -28.55
CA SER A 7 27.45 -10.50 -27.56
C SER A 7 26.11 -9.96 -27.07
N LEU A 8 25.10 -10.82 -27.05
CA LEU A 8 23.80 -10.54 -26.42
C LEU A 8 23.93 -10.07 -24.95
N PHE A 9 25.10 -10.29 -24.34
CA PHE A 9 25.45 -9.89 -22.99
C PHE A 9 25.75 -8.38 -22.83
N ASN A 10 25.96 -7.63 -23.92
CA ASN A 10 26.32 -6.20 -23.82
C ASN A 10 25.14 -5.24 -23.99
N ARG A 11 23.90 -5.73 -24.03
CA ARG A 11 22.74 -4.88 -23.80
C ARG A 11 22.73 -4.55 -22.32
N LYS A 12 23.11 -3.32 -21.97
CA LYS A 12 22.74 -2.66 -20.71
C LYS A 12 21.35 -3.16 -20.34
N ARG A 13 21.27 -4.02 -19.32
CA ARG A 13 20.01 -4.46 -18.75
C ARG A 13 19.32 -3.18 -18.28
N ASN A 14 18.43 -2.65 -19.11
CA ASN A 14 17.42 -1.72 -18.64
C ASN A 14 16.69 -2.46 -17.52
N SER A 15 17.00 -2.09 -16.29
CA SER A 15 16.47 -2.61 -15.03
C SER A 15 14.97 -2.35 -14.84
N ASN A 16 14.24 -2.16 -15.93
CA ASN A 16 12.82 -1.79 -15.93
C ASN A 16 11.89 -2.99 -16.19
N TYR A 17 12.43 -4.22 -16.24
CA TYR A 17 11.67 -5.45 -16.51
C TYR A 17 11.35 -6.31 -15.26
N GLU A 18 11.48 -5.78 -14.04
CA GLU A 18 11.16 -6.53 -12.80
C GLU A 18 10.11 -5.83 -11.91
N ASN A 19 8.97 -5.38 -12.43
CA ASN A 19 7.92 -4.79 -11.58
C ASN A 19 6.48 -5.12 -11.97
N THR A 20 6.25 -6.15 -12.77
CA THR A 20 4.89 -6.59 -13.16
C THR A 20 4.42 -7.86 -12.44
N MET A 21 5.24 -8.44 -11.54
CA MET A 21 4.92 -9.69 -10.84
C MET A 21 5.11 -9.64 -9.31
N MET A 22 5.27 -8.46 -8.71
CA MET A 22 5.11 -8.35 -7.26
C MET A 22 3.62 -8.29 -6.94
N ASP A 23 3.15 -9.20 -6.07
CA ASP A 23 1.81 -9.14 -5.52
C ASP A 23 1.61 -7.76 -4.86
N SER A 24 0.46 -7.13 -5.08
CA SER A 24 0.18 -5.78 -4.56
C SER A 24 0.32 -5.69 -3.03
N SER A 25 0.06 -6.80 -2.35
CA SER A 25 0.27 -7.01 -0.92
C SER A 25 1.75 -6.84 -0.53
N GLU A 26 2.67 -7.51 -1.25
CA GLU A 26 4.12 -7.39 -1.06
C GLU A 26 4.61 -5.97 -1.39
N ARG A 27 4.05 -5.34 -2.44
CA ARG A 27 4.41 -3.99 -2.86
C ARG A 27 4.13 -2.94 -1.78
N TYR A 28 3.07 -3.12 -0.98
CA TYR A 28 2.71 -2.17 0.07
C TYR A 28 3.21 -2.56 1.47
N SER A 29 3.75 -3.76 1.65
CA SER A 29 4.40 -4.18 2.91
C SER A 29 5.55 -3.26 3.35
N VAL A 30 6.19 -2.58 2.39
CA VAL A 30 7.30 -1.64 2.63
C VAL A 30 6.82 -0.21 2.98
N LEU A 31 5.51 0.03 3.04
CA LEU A 31 4.98 1.32 3.44
C LEU A 31 5.27 1.58 4.93
N PRO A 32 5.63 2.82 5.30
CA PRO A 32 5.91 3.15 6.69
C PRO A 32 4.64 3.09 7.54
N THR A 33 4.77 2.59 8.76
CA THR A 33 3.72 2.71 9.79
C THR A 33 3.59 4.16 10.25
N HIS A 34 2.37 4.66 10.32
CA HIS A 34 2.08 6.03 10.76
C HIS A 34 1.30 6.06 12.08
N SER A 35 1.65 6.99 12.97
CA SER A 35 0.88 7.24 14.19
C SER A 35 -0.32 8.15 13.89
N LEU A 36 -1.53 7.66 14.16
CA LEU A 36 -2.75 8.45 14.07
C LEU A 36 -3.16 8.97 15.45
N ARG A 37 -3.27 10.29 15.61
CA ARG A 37 -3.79 10.91 16.83
C ARG A 37 -5.30 11.08 16.74
N VAL A 38 -6.04 10.52 17.68
CA VAL A 38 -7.51 10.60 17.76
C VAL A 38 -7.98 11.13 19.10
N LYS A 39 -9.24 11.56 19.19
CA LYS A 39 -9.86 11.94 20.46
C LYS A 39 -9.93 10.73 21.41
N GLY A 40 -9.80 10.98 22.71
CA GLY A 40 -9.84 9.91 23.73
C GLY A 40 -11.11 9.06 23.69
N THR A 41 -12.26 9.66 23.37
CA THR A 41 -13.53 8.94 23.20
C THR A 41 -13.50 7.95 22.03
N ILE A 42 -12.85 8.31 20.92
CA ILE A 42 -12.68 7.43 19.75
C ILE A 42 -11.72 6.29 20.09
N HIS A 43 -10.60 6.61 20.73
CA HIS A 43 -9.63 5.60 21.17
C HIS A 43 -10.27 4.57 22.12
N SER A 44 -10.97 5.03 23.16
CA SER A 44 -11.65 4.13 24.11
C SER A 44 -12.69 3.24 23.42
N LYS A 45 -13.44 3.79 22.44
CA LYS A 45 -14.38 3.01 21.64
C LYS A 45 -13.67 1.96 20.80
N ALA A 46 -12.58 2.32 20.10
CA ALA A 46 -11.80 1.39 19.31
C ALA A 46 -11.22 0.25 20.18
N VAL A 47 -10.73 0.58 21.37
CA VAL A 47 -10.25 -0.43 22.35
C VAL A 47 -11.37 -1.36 22.80
N ALA A 48 -12.58 -0.84 23.05
CA ALA A 48 -13.73 -1.67 23.42
C ALA A 48 -14.12 -2.62 22.28
N ILE A 49 -14.19 -2.12 21.04
CA ILE A 49 -14.48 -2.91 19.85
C ILE A 49 -13.41 -3.98 19.64
N LYS A 50 -12.13 -3.63 19.78
CA LYS A 50 -11.02 -4.58 19.70
C LYS A 50 -11.24 -5.77 20.64
N LYS A 51 -11.59 -5.49 21.90
CA LYS A 51 -11.81 -6.52 22.93
C LYS A 51 -13.04 -7.39 22.66
N ILE A 52 -14.14 -6.79 22.21
CA ILE A 52 -15.40 -7.50 21.98
C ILE A 52 -15.35 -8.32 20.68
N GLY A 53 -14.82 -7.72 19.61
CA GLY A 53 -14.70 -8.33 18.29
C GLY A 53 -13.50 -9.26 18.11
N ILE A 54 -12.66 -9.42 19.15
CA ILE A 54 -11.48 -10.29 19.14
C ILE A 54 -10.52 -9.91 17.99
N TYR A 55 -10.26 -8.62 17.83
CA TYR A 55 -9.26 -8.12 16.87
C TYR A 55 -7.87 -8.11 17.50
N ASP A 56 -6.85 -8.45 16.73
CA ASP A 56 -5.47 -8.54 17.22
C ASP A 56 -4.86 -7.16 17.52
N SER A 57 -5.24 -6.14 16.74
CA SER A 57 -4.74 -4.77 16.85
C SER A 57 -5.83 -3.72 16.69
N ILE A 58 -5.52 -2.46 17.01
CA ILE A 58 -6.41 -1.33 16.69
C ILE A 58 -6.43 -1.08 15.17
N SER A 59 -5.35 -1.41 14.46
CA SER A 59 -5.30 -1.30 13.00
C SER A 59 -6.36 -2.18 12.35
N ASP A 60 -6.51 -3.44 12.80
CA ASP A 60 -7.52 -4.36 12.24
C ASP A 60 -8.96 -3.84 12.47
N VAL A 61 -9.19 -3.18 13.61
CA VAL A 61 -10.48 -2.52 13.90
C VAL A 61 -10.71 -1.36 12.93
N LEU A 62 -9.68 -0.58 12.65
CA LEU A 62 -9.76 0.55 11.72
C LEU A 62 -9.96 0.06 10.28
N ASP A 63 -9.24 -0.98 9.86
CA ASP A 63 -9.36 -1.57 8.52
C ASP A 63 -10.79 -2.09 8.29
N ALA A 64 -11.32 -2.87 9.23
CA ALA A 64 -12.70 -3.36 9.15
C ALA A 64 -13.74 -2.22 9.14
N ALA A 65 -13.50 -1.15 9.91
CA ALA A 65 -14.40 0.00 9.94
C ALA A 65 -14.35 0.82 8.64
N LEU A 66 -13.16 0.99 8.05
CA LEU A 66 -12.97 1.71 6.80
C LEU A 66 -13.54 0.92 5.61
N GLU A 67 -13.37 -0.40 5.58
CA GLU A 67 -13.94 -1.26 4.54
C GLU A 67 -15.48 -1.15 4.56
N LYS A 68 -16.07 -1.30 5.75
CA LYS A 68 -17.52 -1.19 5.94
C LYS A 68 -18.05 0.21 5.59
N LEU A 69 -17.34 1.26 5.96
CA LEU A 69 -17.71 2.62 5.59
C LEU A 69 -17.64 2.82 4.07
N THR A 70 -16.66 2.18 3.41
CA THR A 70 -16.48 2.24 1.96
C THR A 70 -17.60 1.52 1.22
N GLU A 71 -18.12 0.41 1.77
CA GLU A 71 -19.25 -0.34 1.23
C GLU A 71 -20.53 0.51 1.06
N ASP A 72 -20.74 1.48 1.96
CA ASP A 72 -21.92 2.36 1.95
C ASP A 72 -21.89 3.41 0.82
N PHE A 73 -20.74 3.63 0.18
CA PHE A 73 -20.63 4.60 -0.93
C PHE A 73 -21.11 4.03 -2.29
N SER A 74 -21.46 4.95 -3.20
CA SER A 74 -21.72 4.62 -4.60
C SER A 74 -20.48 4.05 -5.30
N ASN A 75 -20.69 3.32 -6.40
CA ASN A 75 -19.59 2.71 -7.14
C ASN A 75 -18.58 3.74 -7.67
N ASP A 76 -19.05 4.90 -8.13
CA ASP A 76 -18.18 5.98 -8.61
C ASP A 76 -17.28 6.51 -7.47
N ASN A 77 -17.85 6.70 -6.28
CA ASN A 77 -17.10 7.14 -5.11
C ASN A 77 -16.12 6.08 -4.62
N LYS A 78 -16.48 4.79 -4.68
CA LYS A 78 -15.57 3.67 -4.37
C LYS A 78 -14.37 3.65 -5.32
N GLN A 79 -14.59 3.88 -6.61
CA GLN A 79 -13.50 3.95 -7.60
C GLN A 79 -12.58 5.14 -7.32
N GLU A 80 -13.14 6.31 -7.00
CA GLU A 80 -12.36 7.49 -6.66
C GLU A 80 -11.55 7.29 -5.36
N ILE A 81 -12.13 6.69 -4.32
CA ILE A 81 -11.42 6.34 -3.08
C ILE A 81 -10.21 5.45 -3.38
N ARG A 82 -10.39 4.38 -4.17
CA ARG A 82 -9.30 3.46 -4.56
C ARG A 82 -8.20 4.15 -5.38
N LYS A 83 -8.59 5.07 -6.26
CA LYS A 83 -7.65 5.84 -7.05
C LYS A 83 -6.79 6.73 -6.16
N GLN A 84 -7.41 7.49 -5.25
CA GLN A 84 -6.69 8.36 -4.33
C GLN A 84 -5.78 7.58 -3.39
N GLU A 85 -6.24 6.44 -2.87
CA GLU A 85 -5.42 5.54 -2.06
C GLU A 85 -4.16 5.08 -2.81
N THR A 86 -4.34 4.64 -4.07
CA THR A 86 -3.24 4.20 -4.92
C THR A 86 -2.23 5.32 -5.15
N GLU A 87 -2.71 6.52 -5.53
CA GLU A 87 -1.85 7.68 -5.77
C GLU A 87 -1.06 8.07 -4.51
N GLU A 88 -1.69 8.05 -3.33
CA GLU A 88 -1.03 8.37 -2.07
C GLU A 88 0.03 7.33 -1.69
N ASN A 89 -0.28 6.03 -1.85
CA ASN A 89 0.64 4.95 -1.60
C ASN A 89 1.85 4.99 -2.55
N GLU A 90 1.64 5.32 -3.82
CA GLU A 90 2.74 5.51 -4.77
C GLU A 90 3.66 6.68 -4.38
N GLN A 91 3.09 7.79 -3.92
CA GLN A 91 3.89 8.91 -3.42
C GLN A 91 4.73 8.51 -2.20
N LYS A 92 4.15 7.74 -1.26
CA LYS A 92 4.88 7.19 -0.10
C LYS A 92 6.03 6.28 -0.56
N LEU A 93 5.78 5.38 -1.50
CA LEU A 93 6.81 4.49 -2.06
C LEU A 93 7.95 5.29 -2.73
N ARG A 94 7.65 6.34 -3.49
CA ARG A 94 8.67 7.21 -4.10
C ARG A 94 9.54 7.87 -3.04
N ARG A 95 8.95 8.36 -1.94
CA ARG A 95 9.70 8.96 -0.83
C ARG A 95 10.61 7.96 -0.13
N VAL A 96 10.17 6.71 0.04
CA VAL A 96 11.00 5.64 0.63
C VAL A 96 12.16 5.29 -0.29
N LYS A 97 11.92 5.16 -1.61
CA LYS A 97 12.97 4.87 -2.60
C LYS A 97 14.03 5.97 -2.66
N ASN A 98 13.63 7.24 -2.61
CA ASN A 98 14.54 8.38 -2.67
C ASN A 98 15.37 8.59 -1.38
N LYS A 99 15.04 7.90 -0.28
CA LYS A 99 15.80 7.94 0.98
C LYS A 99 16.88 6.85 1.08
N LYS A 100 16.82 5.84 0.21
CA LYS A 100 17.85 4.79 0.09
C LYS A 100 18.91 5.22 -0.93
#